data_AF-A0A445KCH6-F1
#
_entry.id   AF-A0A445KCH6-F1
#
_cell.length_a   1.000
_cell.length_b   1.000
_cell.length_c   1.000
_cell.angle_alpha   90.00
_cell.angle_beta   90.00
_cell.angle_gamma   90.00
#
_symmetry.space_group_name_H-M   'P 1'
#
loop_
_entity.id
_entity.type
_entity.pdbx_description
1 polymer ?
#
loop_
_entity_poly.entity_id
_entity_poly.type
_entity_poly.pdbx_seq_one_letter_code
_entity_poly.pdbx_strand_id
1 'polypeptide(L)'
;MMDFSHVFYFLLVVLWPECGWQPVSLTDMITSSAVKKVYRKANLCIHPDKVQQKGATLEQKYTAEKVFDILKVNVQILNVHDSLRSNKDNDEHLERKILDPEHLSKVESIFGNLSETIKIYGPWSSAWVGEAGGAYNSGGNHVSNRFLNSFWYLDQLGIASCYSTKVYCRQTLIGGNYGLLNTTTFAPNPDYYSAVLWHRLMGKKVLAVSSDVHIKDFYLQLGNVSRS
;
A
#
# COMPACT_ATOMS: atom_id res chain seq x y z
N MET A 1 3.87 5.73 -14.48
CA MET A 1 5.22 5.16 -14.33
C MET A 1 5.92 6.01 -13.30
N MET A 2 6.24 5.47 -12.12
CA MET A 2 7.01 6.25 -11.14
C MET A 2 8.43 6.41 -11.66
N ASP A 3 8.95 7.62 -11.53
CA ASP A 3 10.33 7.88 -11.86
C ASP A 3 11.24 7.52 -10.68
N PHE A 4 11.58 6.23 -10.59
CA PHE A 4 12.56 5.72 -9.64
C PHE A 4 14.01 5.98 -10.06
N SER A 5 14.24 6.51 -11.26
CA SER A 5 15.61 6.69 -11.79
C SER A 5 16.43 7.60 -10.88
N HIS A 6 15.83 8.69 -10.39
CA HIS A 6 16.48 9.62 -9.47
C HIS A 6 16.83 8.96 -8.13
N VAL A 7 15.96 8.10 -7.60
CA VAL A 7 16.19 7.39 -6.34
C VAL A 7 17.33 6.40 -6.48
N PHE A 8 17.34 5.58 -7.54
CA PHE A 8 18.39 4.59 -7.75
C PHE A 8 19.73 5.19 -8.16
N TYR A 9 19.70 6.33 -8.86
CA TYR A 9 20.89 7.11 -9.17
C TYR A 9 21.47 7.77 -7.90
N PHE A 10 20.63 8.32 -7.02
CA PHE A 10 21.07 8.84 -5.73
C PHE A 10 21.82 7.79 -4.90
N LEU A 11 21.36 6.53 -4.91
CA LEU A 11 22.06 5.44 -4.25
C LEU A 11 23.45 5.15 -4.84
N LEU A 12 23.69 5.39 -6.13
CA LEU A 12 25.03 5.26 -6.73
C LEU A 12 25.99 6.34 -6.23
N VAL A 13 25.46 7.52 -5.89
CA VAL A 13 26.27 8.66 -5.44
C VAL A 13 26.61 8.56 -3.96
N VAL A 14 25.65 8.12 -3.14
CA VAL A 14 25.76 8.16 -1.67
C VAL A 14 26.32 6.87 -1.08
N LEU A 15 26.15 5.74 -1.76
CA LEU A 15 26.67 4.47 -1.25
C LEU A 15 28.12 4.23 -1.70
N TRP A 16 28.88 3.57 -0.83
CA TRP A 16 30.29 3.27 -1.08
C TRP A 16 30.47 2.03 -1.98
N PRO A 17 31.58 1.91 -2.71
CA PRO A 17 31.79 0.83 -3.69
C PRO A 17 31.62 -0.59 -3.12
N GLU A 18 32.05 -0.81 -1.87
CA GLU A 18 32.06 -2.12 -1.22
C GLU A 18 30.66 -2.55 -0.71
N CYS A 19 29.66 -1.65 -0.74
CA CYS A 19 28.30 -2.01 -0.32
C CYS A 19 27.62 -3.00 -1.28
N GLY A 20 28.11 -3.10 -2.53
CA GLY A 20 27.60 -4.00 -3.57
C GLY A 20 26.38 -3.47 -4.34
N TRP A 21 26.06 -2.17 -4.20
CA TRP A 21 25.08 -1.51 -5.07
C TRP A 21 25.63 -1.36 -6.49
N GLN A 22 24.77 -1.47 -7.50
CA GLN A 22 25.15 -1.46 -8.91
C GLN A 22 24.21 -0.57 -9.71
N PRO A 23 24.66 0.06 -10.81
CA PRO A 23 23.81 0.86 -11.67
C PRO A 23 22.62 0.08 -12.20
N VAL A 24 21.47 0.73 -12.24
CA VAL A 24 20.21 0.14 -12.70
C VAL A 24 19.99 0.50 -14.17
N SER A 25 19.78 -0.50 -15.02
CA SER A 25 19.47 -0.28 -16.43
C SER A 25 18.06 0.30 -16.61
N LEU A 26 17.86 1.12 -17.65
CA LEU A 26 16.53 1.58 -18.05
C LEU A 26 15.56 0.42 -18.30
N THR A 27 16.05 -0.73 -18.78
CA THR A 27 15.23 -1.94 -18.98
C THR A 27 14.63 -2.48 -17.69
N ASP A 28 15.37 -2.40 -16.57
CA ASP A 28 14.92 -2.82 -15.24
C ASP A 28 13.97 -1.81 -14.59
N MET A 29 13.79 -0.65 -15.23
CA MET A 29 12.88 0.42 -14.80
C MET A 29 11.57 0.44 -15.60
N ILE A 30 11.39 -0.43 -16.61
CA ILE A 30 10.21 -0.43 -17.48
C ILE A 30 8.98 -1.02 -16.77
N THR A 31 9.17 -2.06 -15.97
CA THR A 31 8.06 -2.82 -15.36
C THR A 31 8.06 -2.72 -13.85
N SER A 32 6.87 -2.66 -13.24
CA SER A 32 6.71 -2.62 -11.77
C SER A 32 7.35 -3.83 -11.08
N SER A 33 7.37 -5.00 -11.72
CA SER A 33 7.98 -6.21 -11.19
C SER A 33 9.52 -6.12 -11.17
N ALA A 34 10.14 -5.55 -12.19
CA ALA A 34 11.59 -5.32 -12.24
C ALA A 34 12.01 -4.25 -11.21
N VAL A 35 11.28 -3.13 -11.13
CA VAL A 35 11.51 -2.08 -10.13
C VAL A 35 11.41 -2.63 -8.70
N LYS A 36 10.43 -3.50 -8.40
CA LYS A 36 10.30 -4.15 -7.09
C LYS A 36 11.51 -5.02 -6.75
N LYS A 37 12.11 -5.72 -7.73
CA LYS A 37 13.34 -6.50 -7.52
C LYS A 37 14.53 -5.58 -7.21
N VAL A 38 14.67 -4.49 -7.94
CA VAL A 38 15.74 -3.48 -7.73
C VAL A 38 15.61 -2.84 -6.35
N TYR A 39 14.41 -2.45 -5.94
CA TYR A 39 14.14 -1.89 -4.62
C TYR A 39 14.45 -2.87 -3.47
N ARG A 40 14.12 -4.17 -3.65
CA ARG A 40 14.50 -5.21 -2.67
C ARG A 40 16.01 -5.35 -2.56
N LYS A 41 16.73 -5.32 -3.69
CA LYS A 41 18.19 -5.36 -3.72
C LYS A 41 18.78 -4.15 -2.99
N ALA A 42 18.23 -2.96 -3.23
CA ALA A 42 18.64 -1.73 -2.55
C ALA A 42 18.52 -1.90 -1.03
N ASN A 43 17.34 -2.26 -0.52
CA ASN A 43 17.11 -2.49 0.90
C ASN A 43 18.06 -3.50 1.54
N LEU A 44 18.42 -4.58 0.83
CA LEU A 44 19.36 -5.58 1.33
C LEU A 44 20.79 -5.03 1.44
N CYS A 45 21.23 -4.19 0.50
CA CYS A 45 22.58 -3.60 0.51
C CYS A 45 22.83 -2.72 1.73
N ILE A 46 21.79 -2.00 2.18
CA ILE A 46 21.87 -1.02 3.25
C ILE A 46 21.19 -1.46 4.55
N HIS A 47 20.72 -2.71 4.63
CA HIS A 47 20.11 -3.22 5.84
C HIS A 47 21.13 -3.21 6.99
N PRO A 48 20.77 -2.73 8.20
CA PRO A 48 21.69 -2.60 9.33
C PRO A 48 22.52 -3.86 9.60
N ASP A 49 21.86 -5.02 9.68
CA ASP A 49 22.54 -6.31 9.89
C ASP A 49 23.57 -6.65 8.81
N LYS A 50 23.26 -6.36 7.54
CA LYS A 50 24.14 -6.67 6.40
C LYS A 50 25.33 -5.75 6.35
N VAL A 51 25.11 -4.47 6.66
CA VAL A 51 26.17 -3.47 6.77
C VAL A 51 27.11 -3.80 7.93
N GLN A 52 26.56 -4.27 9.07
CA GLN A 52 27.36 -4.72 10.20
C GLN A 52 28.16 -6.00 9.90
N GLN A 53 27.56 -7.00 9.24
CA GLN A 53 28.24 -8.24 8.84
C GLN A 53 29.42 -7.99 7.90
N LYS A 54 29.36 -6.94 7.08
CA LYS A 54 30.42 -6.56 6.13
C LYS A 54 31.54 -5.72 6.77
N GLY A 55 31.52 -5.49 8.09
CA GLY A 55 32.56 -4.74 8.78
C GLY A 55 32.58 -3.24 8.44
N ALA A 56 31.42 -2.65 8.12
CA ALA A 56 31.33 -1.25 7.73
C ALA A 56 31.78 -0.28 8.84
N THR A 57 32.36 0.85 8.43
CA THR A 57 32.79 1.94 9.32
C THR A 57 31.59 2.62 10.01
N LEU A 58 31.85 3.44 11.03
CA LEU A 58 30.80 4.20 11.71
C LEU A 58 30.05 5.14 10.75
N GLU A 59 30.78 5.83 9.87
CA GLU A 59 30.19 6.71 8.84
C GLU A 59 29.34 5.95 7.83
N GLN A 60 29.81 4.77 7.40
CA GLN A 60 29.05 3.91 6.50
C GLN A 60 27.78 3.38 7.14
N LYS A 61 27.82 3.01 8.43
CA LYS A 61 26.64 2.60 9.20
C LYS A 61 25.62 3.74 9.30
N TYR A 62 26.08 4.94 9.66
CA TYR A 62 25.22 6.12 9.74
C TYR A 62 24.59 6.45 8.38
N THR A 63 25.39 6.42 7.31
CA THR A 63 24.93 6.67 5.94
C THR A 63 23.90 5.62 5.51
N ALA A 64 24.16 4.33 5.75
CA ALA A 64 23.21 3.27 5.44
C ALA A 64 21.91 3.40 6.23
N GLU A 65 21.98 3.74 7.52
CA GLU A 65 20.80 3.96 8.36
C GLU A 65 19.93 5.10 7.79
N LYS A 66 20.54 6.25 7.47
CA LYS A 66 19.80 7.37 6.87
C LYS A 66 19.25 7.06 5.49
N VAL A 67 20.02 6.38 4.64
CA VAL A 67 19.55 5.97 3.31
C VAL A 67 18.47 4.89 3.42
N PHE A 68 18.51 4.03 4.45
CA PHE A 68 17.50 3.00 4.72
C PHE A 68 16.19 3.64 5.15
N ASP A 69 16.25 4.60 6.06
CA ASP A 69 15.11 5.41 6.45
C ASP A 69 14.55 6.16 5.24
N ILE A 70 15.40 6.82 4.46
CA ILE A 70 14.99 7.55 3.24
C ILE A 70 14.37 6.60 2.20
N LEU A 71 14.92 5.41 1.96
CA LEU A 71 14.35 4.45 1.01
C LEU A 71 13.01 3.90 1.49
N LYS A 72 12.91 3.62 2.78
CA LYS A 72 11.64 3.25 3.42
C LYS A 72 10.62 4.38 3.34
N VAL A 73 11.04 5.64 3.46
CA VAL A 73 10.18 6.83 3.33
C VAL A 73 9.80 7.08 1.87
N ASN A 74 10.73 6.89 0.93
CA ASN A 74 10.55 7.04 -0.52
C ASN A 74 9.53 6.06 -1.09
N VAL A 75 9.47 4.85 -0.51
CA VAL A 75 8.46 3.84 -0.80
C VAL A 75 7.92 3.32 0.51
N GLN A 76 7.06 4.11 1.16
CA GLN A 76 6.31 3.60 2.31
C GLN A 76 5.24 2.64 1.80
N ILE A 77 5.59 1.36 1.84
CA ILE A 77 4.67 0.25 1.65
C ILE A 77 3.91 0.08 2.96
N LEU A 78 2.69 0.58 2.98
CA LEU A 78 1.74 0.25 4.03
C LEU A 78 1.20 -1.16 3.74
N ASN A 79 1.41 -2.06 4.69
CA ASN A 79 0.73 -3.35 4.71
C ASN A 79 -0.47 -3.19 5.64
N VAL A 80 -1.65 -2.96 5.06
CA VAL A 80 -2.89 -2.84 5.83
C VAL A 80 -3.45 -4.23 6.01
N HIS A 81 -3.08 -4.84 7.11
CA HIS A 81 -3.34 -6.24 7.37
C HIS A 81 -4.15 -6.49 8.64
N ASP A 82 -4.71 -5.42 9.21
CA ASP A 82 -5.17 -5.44 10.60
C ASP A 82 -6.61 -4.98 10.78
N SER A 83 -7.38 -4.80 9.71
CA SER A 83 -8.71 -4.20 9.87
C SER A 83 -9.76 -5.11 10.49
N LEU A 84 -9.62 -6.44 10.54
CA LEU A 84 -10.67 -7.32 11.09
C LEU A 84 -10.20 -8.33 12.15
N ARG A 85 -8.95 -8.21 12.63
CA ARG A 85 -8.37 -9.14 13.61
C ARG A 85 -9.26 -9.34 14.84
N SER A 86 -9.44 -10.59 15.26
CA SER A 86 -9.66 -10.95 16.66
C SER A 86 -8.48 -11.81 17.09
N ASN A 87 -7.89 -11.53 18.25
CA ASN A 87 -7.01 -12.49 18.89
C ASN A 87 -7.86 -13.72 19.18
N LYS A 88 -7.50 -14.88 18.60
CA LYS A 88 -7.98 -16.22 18.99
C LYS A 88 -9.40 -16.22 19.58
N ASP A 89 -10.41 -16.36 18.72
CA ASP A 89 -11.65 -17.12 18.96
C ASP A 89 -12.67 -16.74 17.87
N ASN A 90 -13.20 -17.79 17.22
CA ASN A 90 -14.30 -17.88 16.24
C ASN A 90 -14.71 -16.62 15.43
N ASP A 91 -14.71 -16.79 14.09
CA ASP A 91 -15.12 -15.87 13.02
C ASP A 91 -16.53 -15.23 13.13
N GLU A 92 -17.23 -15.37 14.25
CA GLU A 92 -18.66 -15.11 14.44
C GLU A 92 -19.06 -13.62 14.36
N HIS A 93 -18.09 -12.70 14.31
CA HIS A 93 -18.36 -11.24 14.34
C HIS A 93 -17.68 -10.44 13.23
N LEU A 94 -17.18 -11.11 12.17
CA LEU A 94 -16.54 -10.41 11.05
C LEU A 94 -17.49 -9.42 10.36
N GLU A 95 -18.74 -9.82 10.22
CA GLU A 95 -19.80 -9.00 9.61
C GLU A 95 -20.03 -7.70 10.38
N ARG A 96 -20.13 -7.78 11.71
CA ARG A 96 -20.35 -6.61 12.58
C ARG A 96 -19.21 -5.61 12.49
N LYS A 97 -17.97 -6.10 12.38
CA LYS A 97 -16.78 -5.25 12.25
C LYS A 97 -16.72 -4.53 10.90
N ILE A 98 -17.15 -5.19 9.82
CA ILE A 98 -17.20 -4.57 8.49
C ILE A 98 -18.26 -3.47 8.44
N LEU A 99 -19.33 -3.60 9.23
CA LEU A 99 -20.44 -2.64 9.27
C LEU A 99 -20.29 -1.58 10.37
N ASP A 100 -19.21 -1.61 11.16
CA ASP A 100 -18.96 -0.64 12.23
C ASP A 100 -18.04 0.50 11.74
N PRO A 101 -18.56 1.72 11.52
CA PRO A 101 -17.76 2.84 11.01
C PRO A 101 -16.62 3.24 11.95
N GLU A 102 -16.81 3.14 13.27
CA GLU A 102 -15.75 3.44 14.25
C GLU A 102 -14.59 2.46 14.11
N HIS A 103 -14.90 1.22 13.75
CA HIS A 103 -13.90 0.19 13.53
C HIS A 103 -13.15 0.39 12.21
N LEU A 104 -13.85 0.75 11.13
CA LEU A 104 -13.24 1.07 9.83
C LEU A 104 -12.32 2.31 9.90
N SER A 105 -12.75 3.34 10.62
CA SER A 105 -12.00 4.60 10.78
C SER A 105 -10.65 4.44 11.49
N LYS A 106 -10.40 3.34 12.21
CA LYS A 106 -9.13 3.12 12.92
C LYS A 106 -7.90 3.18 12.01
N VAL A 107 -8.06 2.78 10.75
CA VAL A 107 -6.96 2.82 9.77
C VAL A 107 -6.52 4.25 9.45
N GLU A 108 -7.38 5.25 9.63
CA GLU A 108 -7.07 6.66 9.31
C GLU A 108 -5.84 7.14 10.08
N SER A 109 -5.70 6.74 11.34
CA SER A 109 -4.53 7.07 12.17
C SER A 109 -3.22 6.58 11.53
N ILE A 110 -3.25 5.39 10.91
CA ILE A 110 -2.09 4.81 10.24
C ILE A 110 -1.74 5.64 9.01
N PHE A 111 -2.73 5.97 8.17
CA PHE A 111 -2.52 6.82 7.00
C PHE A 111 -2.11 8.26 7.37
N GLY A 112 -2.65 8.81 8.46
CA GLY A 112 -2.32 10.13 8.99
C GLY A 112 -0.88 10.23 9.46
N ASN A 113 -0.45 9.29 10.32
CA ASN A 113 0.93 9.21 10.78
C ASN A 113 1.93 9.04 9.62
N LEU A 114 1.55 8.25 8.61
CA LEU A 114 2.32 8.05 7.40
C LEU A 114 2.46 9.35 6.60
N SER A 115 1.33 10.03 6.38
CA SER A 115 1.29 11.31 5.68
C SER A 115 2.13 12.37 6.39
N GLU A 116 2.08 12.44 7.71
CA GLU A 116 2.90 13.36 8.51
C GLU A 116 4.39 13.02 8.41
N THR A 117 4.74 11.75 8.51
CA THR A 117 6.13 11.27 8.35
C THR A 117 6.68 11.66 6.97
N ILE A 118 5.91 11.46 5.91
CA ILE A 118 6.29 11.88 4.55
C ILE A 118 6.47 13.39 4.47
N LYS A 119 5.54 14.17 5.01
CA LYS A 119 5.64 15.64 5.00
C LYS A 119 6.90 16.15 5.69
N ILE A 120 7.29 15.54 6.81
CA ILE A 120 8.43 16.00 7.63
C ILE A 120 9.75 15.48 7.07
N TYR A 121 9.84 14.18 6.76
CA TYR A 121 11.12 13.50 6.52
C TYR A 121 11.38 13.17 5.05
N GLY A 122 10.38 13.27 4.18
CA GLY A 122 10.56 12.97 2.76
C GLY A 122 9.45 13.51 1.88
N PRO A 123 9.25 14.83 1.77
CA PRO A 123 8.17 15.43 0.99
C PRO A 123 8.23 15.12 -0.51
N TRP A 124 9.37 14.60 -0.99
CA TRP A 124 9.58 14.08 -2.34
C TRP A 124 9.10 12.63 -2.53
N SER A 125 8.64 11.95 -1.48
CA SER A 125 8.17 10.57 -1.54
C SER A 125 6.67 10.44 -1.81
N SER A 126 6.20 9.20 -1.99
CA SER A 126 4.78 8.90 -2.14
C SER A 126 4.40 7.65 -1.36
N ALA A 127 3.28 7.71 -0.65
CA ALA A 127 2.71 6.58 0.09
C ALA A 127 2.04 5.57 -0.85
N TRP A 128 2.29 4.27 -0.63
CA TRP A 128 1.65 3.18 -1.37
C TRP A 128 1.14 2.14 -0.37
N VAL A 129 -0.07 1.64 -0.58
CA VAL A 129 -0.52 0.42 0.09
C VAL A 129 -0.03 -0.76 -0.76
N GLY A 130 1.02 -1.45 -0.31
CA GLY A 130 1.65 -2.52 -1.07
C GLY A 130 1.00 -3.89 -0.86
N GLU A 131 0.18 -4.02 0.19
CA GLU A 131 -0.65 -5.18 0.48
C GLU A 131 -1.83 -4.74 1.36
N ALA A 132 -3.04 -5.12 0.97
CA ALA A 132 -4.24 -4.89 1.78
C ALA A 132 -5.21 -6.06 1.70
N GLY A 133 -5.72 -6.51 2.85
CA GLY A 133 -6.75 -7.54 2.95
C GLY A 133 -7.65 -7.30 4.17
N GLY A 134 -8.95 -7.53 4.01
CA GLY A 134 -9.92 -7.27 5.07
C GLY A 134 -9.71 -8.21 6.25
N ALA A 135 -9.54 -9.49 5.97
CA ALA A 135 -9.36 -10.53 6.97
C ALA A 135 -8.13 -11.41 6.66
N TYR A 136 -7.35 -11.72 7.71
CA TYR A 136 -6.19 -12.62 7.62
C TYR A 136 -6.61 -14.08 7.41
N ASN A 137 -5.64 -15.00 7.25
CA ASN A 137 -5.87 -16.46 7.10
C ASN A 137 -6.82 -16.84 5.96
N SER A 138 -6.59 -16.26 4.77
CA SER A 138 -7.43 -16.45 3.59
C SER A 138 -8.83 -15.81 3.68
N GLY A 139 -9.15 -15.07 4.75
CA GLY A 139 -10.43 -14.39 4.92
C GLY A 139 -11.58 -15.32 5.32
N GLY A 140 -12.64 -14.73 5.88
CA GLY A 140 -13.80 -15.49 6.38
C GLY A 140 -14.63 -16.05 5.22
N ASN A 141 -14.86 -17.36 5.20
CA ASN A 141 -15.80 -17.96 4.25
C ASN A 141 -17.21 -17.40 4.50
N HIS A 142 -17.95 -17.10 3.44
CA HIS A 142 -19.27 -16.42 3.47
C HIS A 142 -19.26 -14.94 3.86
N VAL A 143 -18.10 -14.35 4.14
CA VAL A 143 -17.99 -12.91 4.43
C VAL A 143 -17.07 -12.24 3.43
N SER A 144 -15.80 -12.65 3.36
CA SER A 144 -14.78 -12.03 2.50
C SER A 144 -14.97 -12.30 1.00
N ASN A 145 -15.73 -13.35 0.65
CA ASN A 145 -16.12 -13.69 -0.73
C ASN A 145 -17.56 -13.25 -1.08
N ARG A 146 -18.15 -12.35 -0.28
CA ARG A 146 -19.51 -11.83 -0.47
C ARG A 146 -19.49 -10.31 -0.59
N PHE A 147 -20.64 -9.76 -0.99
CA PHE A 147 -20.84 -8.32 -1.17
C PHE A 147 -20.54 -7.52 0.10
N LEU A 148 -20.74 -8.11 1.27
CA LEU A 148 -20.45 -7.46 2.55
C LEU A 148 -19.01 -6.93 2.64
N ASN A 149 -18.02 -7.67 2.13
CA ASN A 149 -16.63 -7.22 2.16
C ASN A 149 -16.35 -5.99 1.29
N SER A 150 -17.25 -5.65 0.37
CA SER A 150 -17.13 -4.47 -0.48
C SER A 150 -17.28 -3.16 0.28
N PHE A 151 -18.03 -3.15 1.41
CA PHE A 151 -18.12 -1.97 2.28
C PHE A 151 -16.73 -1.61 2.83
N TRP A 152 -16.05 -2.59 3.42
CA TRP A 152 -14.68 -2.43 3.86
C TRP A 152 -13.76 -2.03 2.71
N TYR A 153 -13.83 -2.72 1.57
CA TYR A 153 -12.88 -2.48 0.48
C TYR A 153 -13.01 -1.06 -0.12
N LEU A 154 -14.25 -0.60 -0.35
CA LEU A 154 -14.51 0.74 -0.87
C LEU A 154 -14.14 1.82 0.13
N ASP A 155 -14.43 1.61 1.41
CA ASP A 155 -14.04 2.54 2.47
C ASP A 155 -12.51 2.71 2.55
N GLN A 156 -11.76 1.61 2.54
CA GLN A 156 -10.29 1.67 2.52
C GLN A 156 -9.71 2.37 1.29
N LEU A 157 -10.32 2.19 0.11
CA LEU A 157 -9.93 2.93 -1.09
C LEU A 157 -10.20 4.44 -0.95
N GLY A 158 -11.33 4.78 -0.33
CA GLY A 158 -11.71 6.13 0.09
C GLY A 158 -10.65 6.78 0.97
N ILE A 159 -10.41 6.19 2.15
CA ILE A 159 -9.42 6.67 3.14
C ILE A 159 -8.04 6.79 2.49
N ALA A 160 -7.57 5.75 1.80
CA ALA A 160 -6.25 5.77 1.18
C ALA A 160 -6.09 6.96 0.21
N SER A 161 -7.17 7.31 -0.51
CA SER A 161 -7.17 8.45 -1.42
C SER A 161 -7.10 9.80 -0.70
N CYS A 162 -7.79 9.97 0.42
CA CYS A 162 -7.75 11.19 1.24
C CYS A 162 -6.33 11.50 1.76
N TYR A 163 -5.53 10.46 2.03
CA TYR A 163 -4.14 10.61 2.47
C TYR A 163 -3.11 10.56 1.33
N SER A 164 -3.52 10.85 0.10
CA SER A 164 -2.63 10.96 -1.07
C SER A 164 -1.85 9.68 -1.41
N THR A 165 -2.35 8.51 -1.01
CA THR A 165 -1.78 7.22 -1.41
C THR A 165 -1.89 7.06 -2.93
N LYS A 166 -0.77 6.76 -3.59
CA LYS A 166 -0.71 6.68 -5.07
C LYS A 166 -1.06 5.31 -5.64
N VAL A 167 -0.86 4.26 -4.85
CA VAL A 167 -1.10 2.87 -5.27
C VAL A 167 -1.77 2.11 -4.15
N TYR A 168 -2.74 1.26 -4.51
CA TYR A 168 -3.39 0.35 -3.59
C TYR A 168 -3.38 -1.07 -4.15
N CYS A 169 -2.63 -1.95 -3.48
CA CYS A 169 -2.47 -3.35 -3.88
C CYS A 169 -3.38 -4.24 -3.04
N ARG A 170 -4.50 -4.67 -3.62
CA ARG A 170 -5.42 -5.63 -3.00
C ARG A 170 -4.82 -7.05 -3.00
N GLN A 171 -4.67 -7.64 -1.83
CA GLN A 171 -4.44 -9.06 -1.64
C GLN A 171 -5.79 -9.79 -1.74
N THR A 172 -6.01 -10.70 -2.68
CA THR A 172 -5.21 -11.08 -3.86
C THR A 172 -6.10 -11.10 -5.10
N LEU A 173 -5.53 -11.17 -6.30
CA LEU A 173 -6.29 -11.39 -7.52
C LEU A 173 -6.98 -12.77 -7.50
N ILE A 174 -6.22 -13.83 -7.18
CA ILE A 174 -6.69 -15.22 -7.03
C ILE A 174 -6.02 -15.80 -5.79
N GLY A 175 -6.80 -16.48 -4.93
CA GLY A 175 -6.31 -17.12 -3.70
C GLY A 175 -7.10 -16.70 -2.46
N GLY A 176 -7.41 -17.66 -1.58
CA GLY A 176 -8.23 -17.43 -0.39
C GLY A 176 -9.66 -16.96 -0.70
N ASN A 177 -10.45 -16.74 0.35
CA ASN A 177 -11.82 -16.23 0.30
C ASN A 177 -11.87 -14.72 -0.03
N TYR A 178 -10.82 -13.94 0.26
CA TYR A 178 -10.76 -12.51 -0.10
C TYR A 178 -10.27 -12.25 -1.54
N GLY A 179 -9.98 -13.29 -2.32
CA GLY A 179 -9.53 -13.18 -3.70
C GLY A 179 -10.58 -12.47 -4.57
N LEU A 180 -10.14 -11.63 -5.51
CA LEU A 180 -11.05 -10.97 -6.45
C LEU A 180 -11.72 -11.98 -7.40
N LEU A 181 -11.04 -13.08 -7.70
CA LEU A 181 -11.57 -14.18 -8.50
C LEU A 181 -11.64 -15.46 -7.65
N ASN A 182 -12.68 -16.24 -7.88
CA ASN A 182 -12.81 -17.58 -7.31
C ASN A 182 -11.65 -18.47 -7.76
N THR A 183 -11.07 -19.24 -6.84
CA THR A 183 -9.87 -20.05 -7.10
C THR A 183 -10.09 -21.23 -8.05
N THR A 184 -11.32 -21.74 -8.13
CA THR A 184 -11.65 -22.94 -8.90
C THR A 184 -12.33 -22.58 -10.22
N THR A 185 -13.27 -21.63 -10.18
CA THR A 185 -14.08 -21.28 -11.35
C THR A 185 -13.57 -20.05 -12.11
N PHE A 186 -12.63 -19.29 -11.52
CA PHE A 186 -12.19 -17.97 -12.01
C PHE A 186 -13.31 -16.93 -12.16
N ALA A 187 -14.51 -17.23 -11.65
CA ALA A 187 -15.61 -16.27 -11.63
C ALA A 187 -15.27 -15.10 -10.70
N PRO A 188 -15.60 -13.85 -11.07
CA PRO A 188 -15.34 -12.69 -10.24
C PRO A 188 -16.22 -12.70 -8.98
N ASN A 189 -15.58 -12.49 -7.83
CA ASN A 189 -16.25 -12.21 -6.56
C ASN A 189 -16.75 -10.74 -6.54
N PRO A 190 -17.69 -10.39 -5.64
CA PRO A 190 -18.25 -9.03 -5.59
C PRO A 190 -17.22 -7.89 -5.55
N ASP A 191 -16.12 -8.06 -4.81
CA ASP A 191 -15.04 -7.07 -4.72
C ASP A 191 -14.33 -6.79 -6.04
N TYR A 192 -14.35 -7.73 -7.00
CA TYR A 192 -13.86 -7.46 -8.35
C TYR A 192 -14.66 -6.33 -9.01
N TYR A 193 -15.99 -6.36 -8.87
CA TYR A 193 -16.86 -5.32 -9.40
C TYR A 193 -16.68 -4.00 -8.65
N SER A 194 -16.45 -4.04 -7.34
CA SER A 194 -16.10 -2.85 -6.55
C SER A 194 -14.82 -2.20 -7.07
N ALA A 195 -13.78 -2.98 -7.39
CA ALA A 195 -12.56 -2.47 -8.03
C ALA A 195 -12.83 -1.86 -9.42
N VAL A 196 -13.65 -2.53 -10.24
CA VAL A 196 -14.01 -2.06 -11.59
C VAL A 196 -14.81 -0.76 -11.53
N LEU A 197 -15.81 -0.68 -10.64
CA LEU A 197 -16.63 0.51 -10.44
C LEU A 197 -15.77 1.68 -9.95
N TRP A 198 -14.92 1.44 -8.94
CA TRP A 198 -13.97 2.45 -8.47
C TRP A 198 -13.08 2.96 -9.60
N HIS A 199 -12.48 2.06 -10.38
CA HIS A 199 -11.60 2.42 -11.49
C HIS A 199 -12.31 3.25 -12.57
N ARG A 200 -13.58 2.97 -12.85
CA ARG A 200 -14.37 3.66 -13.90
C ARG A 200 -14.90 5.01 -13.44
N LEU A 201 -15.32 5.11 -12.17
CA LEU A 201 -16.03 6.29 -11.66
C LEU A 201 -15.11 7.29 -10.98
N MET A 202 -14.13 6.80 -10.22
CA MET A 202 -13.28 7.63 -9.37
C MET A 202 -12.03 8.09 -10.15
N GLY A 203 -11.76 9.39 -10.18
CA GLY A 203 -10.61 9.95 -10.89
C GLY A 203 -9.51 10.52 -10.00
N LYS A 204 -8.47 11.10 -10.60
CA LYS A 204 -7.20 11.32 -9.89
C LYS A 204 -7.18 12.45 -8.86
N LYS A 205 -8.22 13.31 -8.84
CA LYS A 205 -8.31 14.47 -7.96
C LYS A 205 -9.32 14.19 -6.86
N VAL A 206 -8.84 14.11 -5.62
CA VAL A 206 -9.64 13.95 -4.42
C VAL A 206 -10.16 15.30 -3.97
N LEU A 207 -11.45 15.38 -3.64
CA LEU A 207 -12.09 16.57 -3.10
C LEU A 207 -12.52 16.29 -1.66
N ALA A 208 -12.31 17.28 -0.79
CA ALA A 208 -12.83 17.22 0.57
C ALA A 208 -14.36 17.39 0.54
N VAL A 209 -15.06 16.55 1.28
CA VAL A 209 -16.51 16.65 1.47
C VAL A 209 -16.80 16.82 2.95
N SER A 210 -17.72 17.73 3.26
CA SER A 210 -18.30 17.90 4.58
C SER A 210 -19.81 17.69 4.47
N SER A 211 -20.38 16.96 5.42
CA SER A 211 -21.79 16.60 5.44
C SER A 211 -22.36 16.90 6.83
N ASP A 212 -23.55 17.51 6.86
CA ASP A 212 -24.33 17.73 8.09
C ASP A 212 -25.14 16.48 8.50
N VAL A 213 -25.11 15.41 7.69
CA VAL A 213 -25.77 14.13 7.95
C VAL A 213 -24.75 13.17 8.58
N HIS A 214 -25.20 12.36 9.55
CA HIS A 214 -24.45 11.28 10.23
C HIS A 214 -24.07 10.09 9.31
N ILE A 215 -23.73 10.34 8.05
CA ILE A 215 -23.02 9.39 7.18
C ILE A 215 -21.55 9.76 7.28
N LYS A 216 -20.75 8.90 7.92
CA LYS A 216 -19.34 9.18 8.19
C LYS A 216 -18.45 9.12 6.95
N ASP A 217 -18.76 8.23 6.01
CA ASP A 217 -17.80 7.86 4.97
C ASP A 217 -18.30 8.33 3.59
N PHE A 218 -17.92 9.56 3.21
CA PHE A 218 -18.21 10.11 1.88
C PHE A 218 -16.92 10.53 1.18
N TYR A 219 -16.60 9.84 0.08
CA TYR A 219 -15.38 10.09 -0.70
C TYR A 219 -15.74 10.58 -2.09
N LEU A 220 -15.16 11.71 -2.50
CA LEU A 220 -15.44 12.31 -3.80
C LEU A 220 -14.16 12.52 -4.60
N GLN A 221 -14.19 12.04 -5.85
CA GLN A 221 -13.12 12.23 -6.81
C GLN A 221 -13.69 12.75 -8.13
N LEU A 222 -13.01 13.71 -8.76
CA LEU A 222 -13.41 14.19 -10.07
C LEU A 222 -13.24 13.07 -11.10
N GLY A 223 -14.34 12.66 -11.73
CA GLY A 223 -14.34 11.58 -12.71
C GLY A 223 -13.37 11.80 -13.88
N ASN A 224 -12.91 10.70 -14.46
CA ASN A 224 -12.09 10.77 -15.67
C ASN A 224 -12.98 11.13 -16.87
N VAL A 225 -13.11 12.44 -17.16
CA VAL A 225 -13.75 12.89 -18.39
C VAL A 225 -12.84 12.48 -19.55
N SER A 226 -13.22 11.44 -20.27
CA SER A 226 -12.67 11.18 -21.59
C SER A 226 -13.07 12.36 -22.46
N ARG A 227 -12.09 13.09 -23.00
CA ARG A 227 -12.36 13.94 -24.15
C ARG A 227 -12.73 12.99 -25.28
N SER A 228 -14.01 13.01 -25.67
CA SER A 228 -14.53 12.41 -26.90
C SER A 228 -13.84 12.98 -28.12
#